data_AF-X1CLX5-F1
#
_entry.id   AF-X1CLX5-F1
#
_cell.length_a   1.000
_cell.length_b   1.000
_cell.length_c   1.000
_cell.angle_alpha   90.00
_cell.angle_beta   90.00
_cell.angle_gamma   90.00
#
_symmetry.space_group_name_H-M   'P 1'
#
loop_
_entity.id
_entity.type
_entity.pdbx_description
1 polymer ?
#
loop_
_entity_poly.entity_id
_entity_poly.type
_entity_poly.pdbx_seq_one_letter_code
_entity_poly.pdbx_strand_id
1 'polypeptide(L)' 'FVCAAFNADFDGDQMAVHIPLSPEAQAEAEVLMLSSNNILSPANGLPIALPSQDIILGCYYLTMRES' A
#
# COMPACT_ATOMS: atom_id res chain seq x y z
N PHE A 1 1.61 5.13 -2.02
CA PHE A 1 1.43 4.22 -0.87
C PHE A 1 0.72 2.92 -1.27
N VAL A 2 1.38 2.14 -2.13
CA VAL A 2 1.09 0.73 -2.45
C VAL A 2 2.28 0.15 -3.20
N CYS A 3 2.99 0.98 -3.99
CA CYS A 3 4.23 0.72 -4.71
C CYS A 3 5.19 -0.26 -4.02
N ALA A 4 5.58 0.02 -2.77
CA ALA A 4 6.50 -0.84 -2.02
C ALA A 4 5.98 -2.28 -1.81
N ALA A 5 4.67 -2.43 -1.57
CA ALA A 5 4.05 -3.76 -1.41
C ALA A 5 4.03 -4.55 -2.72
N PHE A 6 3.99 -3.87 -3.86
CA PHE A 6 4.05 -4.48 -5.20
C PHE A 6 5.46 -4.51 -5.79
N ASN A 7 6.46 -3.99 -5.07
CA ASN A 7 7.81 -3.75 -5.58
C ASN A 7 7.79 -3.07 -6.97
N ALA A 8 6.92 -2.08 -7.12
CA ALA A 8 6.68 -1.36 -8.37
C ALA A 8 6.85 0.15 -8.15
N ASP A 9 7.00 0.90 -9.23
CA ASP A 9 6.97 2.37 -9.20
C ASP A 9 6.06 2.96 -10.31
N PHE A 10 6.33 4.19 -10.75
CA PHE A 10 5.54 4.88 -11.78
C PHE A 10 6.36 5.17 -13.06
N ASP A 11 7.37 4.36 -13.36
CA ASP A 11 8.24 4.51 -14.53
C ASP A 11 7.71 3.80 -15.80
N GLY A 12 6.63 3.02 -15.68
CA GLY A 12 6.05 2.26 -16.78
C GLY A 12 5.69 0.81 -16.46
N ASP A 13 5.87 0.36 -15.21
CA ASP A 13 5.45 -0.96 -14.74
C ASP A 13 4.01 -1.32 -15.15
N GLN A 14 3.85 -2.51 -15.75
CA GLN A 14 2.54 -3.07 -16.11
C GLN A 14 2.01 -3.96 -14.99
N MET A 15 0.75 -3.73 -14.59
CA MET A 15 0.06 -4.56 -13.59
C MET A 15 -1.22 -5.17 -14.17
N ALA A 16 -1.42 -6.47 -13.92
CA ALA A 16 -2.62 -7.18 -14.35
C ALA A 16 -3.82 -6.84 -13.45
N VAL A 17 -4.99 -6.65 -14.07
CA VAL A 17 -6.26 -6.41 -13.36
C VAL A 17 -7.18 -7.61 -13.57
N HIS A 18 -7.68 -8.16 -12.47
CA HIS A 18 -8.59 -9.31 -12.47
C HIS A 18 -9.93 -8.88 -11.86
N ILE A 19 -11.03 -9.29 -12.50
CA ILE A 19 -12.39 -8.96 -12.06
C ILE A 19 -13.05 -10.25 -11.52
N PRO A 20 -13.28 -10.35 -10.18
CA PRO A 20 -13.98 -11.51 -9.62
C PRO A 20 -15.48 -11.46 -9.98
N LEU A 21 -15.98 -12.56 -10.56
CA LEU A 21 -17.35 -12.62 -11.10
C LEU A 21 -18.36 -13.29 -10.17
N SER A 22 -17.95 -14.32 -9.42
CA SER A 22 -18.87 -15.01 -8.51
C SER A 22 -19.02 -14.25 -7.18
N PRO A 23 -20.18 -14.34 -6.51
CA PRO A 23 -20.39 -13.72 -5.20
C PRO A 23 -19.35 -14.15 -4.16
N GLU A 24 -18.92 -15.41 -4.22
CA GLU A 24 -17.93 -15.98 -3.30
C GLU A 24 -16.56 -15.35 -3.54
N ALA A 25 -16.12 -15.25 -4.81
CA ALA A 25 -14.85 -14.63 -5.17
C ALA A 25 -14.83 -13.13 -4.85
N GLN A 26 -15.97 -12.44 -4.98
CA GLN A 26 -16.10 -11.04 -4.58
C GLN A 26 -15.96 -10.88 -3.06
N ALA A 27 -16.64 -11.73 -2.28
CA ALA A 27 -16.54 -11.71 -0.82
C ALA A 27 -15.11 -12.01 -0.35
N GLU A 28 -14.41 -12.97 -0.96
CA GLU A 28 -13.01 -13.25 -0.65
C GLU A 28 -12.09 -12.07 -0.99
N ALA A 29 -12.28 -11.43 -2.15
CA ALA A 29 -11.49 -10.27 -2.52
C ALA A 29 -11.69 -9.09 -1.55
N GLU A 30 -12.93 -8.87 -1.11
CA GLU A 30 -13.25 -7.82 -0.13
C GLU A 30 -12.66 -8.12 1.26
N VAL A 31 -12.80 -9.35 1.75
CA VAL A 31 -12.37 -9.69 3.11
C VAL A 31 -10.86 -9.90 3.18
N LEU A 32 -10.24 -10.55 2.20
CA LEU A 32 -8.84 -10.97 2.26
C LEU A 32 -7.90 -10.07 1.45
N MET A 33 -8.33 -9.58 0.29
CA MET A 33 -7.44 -8.90 -0.67
C MET A 33 -7.50 -7.37 -0.58
N LEU A 34 -8.42 -6.81 0.21
CA LEU A 34 -8.49 -5.36 0.40
C LEU A 34 -7.19 -4.82 1.00
N SER A 35 -6.67 -3.73 0.41
CA SER A 35 -5.36 -3.19 0.77
C SER A 35 -5.25 -2.74 2.23
N SER A 36 -6.35 -2.27 2.82
CA SER A 36 -6.42 -1.89 4.24
C SER A 36 -6.14 -3.07 5.18
N ASN A 37 -6.45 -4.29 4.75
CA ASN A 37 -6.22 -5.51 5.53
C ASN A 37 -4.79 -6.06 5.35
N ASN A 38 -4.03 -5.50 4.40
CA ASN A 38 -2.70 -5.98 3.99
C ASN A 38 -1.60 -4.93 4.22
N ILE A 39 -1.73 -4.12 5.28
CA ILE A 39 -0.75 -3.07 5.63
C ILE A 39 0.53 -3.61 6.28
N LEU A 40 0.49 -4.84 6.80
CA LEU A 40 1.64 -5.55 7.37
C LEU A 40 2.10 -6.63 6.41
N SER A 41 3.42 -6.82 6.30
CA SER A 41 3.99 -7.90 5.52
C SER A 41 3.68 -9.24 6.17
N PRO A 42 3.10 -10.22 5.46
CA PRO A 42 2.81 -11.53 6.01
C PRO A 42 4.09 -12.32 6.37
N ALA A 43 5.24 -11.96 5.78
CA ALA A 43 6.50 -12.67 6.02
C ALA A 43 7.15 -12.34 7.37
N ASN A 44 6.95 -11.13 7.88
CA ASN A 44 7.66 -10.66 9.09
C ASN A 44 6.80 -9.77 10.03
N GLY A 45 5.55 -9.49 9.69
CA GLY A 45 4.63 -8.67 10.48
C GLY A 45 4.96 -7.18 10.52
N LEU A 46 6.00 -6.72 9.80
CA LEU A 46 6.38 -5.32 9.76
C LEU A 46 5.49 -4.52 8.79
N PRO A 47 5.25 -3.22 9.04
CA PRO A 47 4.48 -2.39 8.12
C PRO A 47 5.14 -2.31 6.73
N ILE A 48 4.35 -2.51 5.67
CA ILE A 48 4.81 -2.40 4.28
C ILE A 48 4.24 -1.16 3.56
N ALA A 49 3.13 -0.61 4.05
CA ALA A 49 2.52 0.61 3.54
C ALA A 49 2.99 1.86 4.32
N LEU A 50 4.31 2.11 4.34
CA LEU A 50 4.91 3.24 5.06
C LEU A 50 5.01 4.53 4.21
N PRO A 51 4.95 5.73 4.83
CA PRO A 51 5.25 6.98 4.13
C PRO A 51 6.67 6.96 3.58
N SER A 52 6.84 7.62 2.45
CA SER A 52 8.13 7.75 1.77
C SER A 52 8.24 9.10 1.08
N GLN A 53 9.47 9.50 0.75
CA GLN A 53 9.79 10.67 -0.07
C GLN A 53 9.12 11.95 0.47
N ASP A 54 8.38 12.67 -0.37
CA ASP A 54 7.80 13.99 -0.07
C ASP A 54 6.87 13.99 1.13
N ILE A 55 6.24 12.86 1.45
CA ILE A 55 5.32 12.77 2.58
C ILE A 55 6.08 12.82 3.90
N ILE A 56 7.22 12.12 4.00
CA ILE A 56 8.10 12.22 5.17
C ILE A 56 8.66 13.64 5.27
N LEU A 57 9.09 14.21 4.14
CA LEU A 57 9.65 15.57 4.10
C LEU A 57 8.63 16.62 4.55
N GLY A 58 7.39 16.50 4.09
CA GLY A 58 6.28 17.35 4.52
C GLY A 58 6.00 17.22 6.01
N CYS A 59 5.88 15.99 6.52
CA CYS A 59 5.70 15.75 7.96
C CYS A 59 6.86 16.33 8.79
N TYR A 60 8.10 16.21 8.31
CA TYR A 60 9.27 16.80 8.98
C TYR A 60 9.14 18.32 9.08
N TYR A 61 8.91 19.02 7.97
CA TYR A 61 8.79 20.48 7.98
C TYR A 61 7.59 20.98 8.79
N LEU A 62 6.46 20.26 8.74
CA LEU A 62 5.27 20.61 9.53
C LEU A 62 5.45 20.45 11.04
N THR A 63 6.39 19.61 11.47
CA THR A 63 6.64 19.32 12.89
C THR A 63 7.94 19.93 13.41
N MET A 64 8.72 20.57 12.54
CA MET A 64 9.93 21.29 12.91
C MET A 64 9.55 22.49 13.79
N ARG A 65 10.09 22.54 15.02
CA ARG A 65 9.93 23.71 15.88
C ARG A 65 10.92 24.77 15.42
N GLU A 66 10.40 25.96 15.09
CA GLU A 66 11.24 27.15 14.97
C GLU A 66 11.94 27.38 16.33
N SER A 67 13.27 27.53 16.29
CA SER A 67 14.09 27.90 17.45
C SER A 67 14.48 29.36 17.37
#